data_AF-A0A7Y7YVZ7-F1
#
_entry.id   AF-A0A7Y7YVZ7-F1
#
_cell.length_a   1.000
_cell.length_b   1.000
_cell.length_c   1.000
_cell.angle_alpha   90.00
_cell.angle_beta   90.00
_cell.angle_gamma   90.00
#
_symmetry.space_group_name_H-M   'P 1'
#
loop_
_entity.id
_entity.type
_entity.pdbx_description
1 polymer ?
#
loop_
_entity_poly.entity_id
_entity_poly.type
_entity_poly.pdbx_seq_one_letter_code
_entity_poly.pdbx_strand_id
1 'polypeptide(L)' 'MSIQDGGPAFPVADYDHMVFEPKTVAETKRDLSGMSLRDYFAARALAPAFPGMSTRDVQYAAEAAYELADAMLAARSA' A
#
# COMPACT_ATOMS: atom_id res chain seq x y z
N MET A 1 -4.95 -9.76 -10.12
CA MET A 1 -4.86 -8.67 -9.14
C MET A 1 -5.75 -9.03 -7.96
N SER A 2 -5.13 -9.32 -6.81
CA SER A 2 -5.84 -9.60 -5.56
C SER A 2 -6.69 -8.39 -5.14
N ILE A 3 -7.97 -8.63 -4.80
CA ILE A 3 -8.87 -7.63 -4.18
C ILE A 3 -8.53 -7.41 -2.70
N GLN A 4 -7.67 -8.24 -2.10
CA GLN A 4 -7.25 -8.11 -0.71
C GLN A 4 -5.96 -7.30 -0.65
N ASP A 5 -6.13 -6.00 -0.40
CA ASP A 5 -5.05 -5.01 -0.31
C ASP A 5 -4.35 -4.96 1.07
N GLY A 6 -4.81 -5.80 2.01
CA GLY A 6 -4.27 -5.93 3.36
C GLY A 6 -4.70 -4.81 4.32
N GLY A 7 -5.60 -3.93 3.90
CA GLY A 7 -6.05 -2.75 4.67
C GLY A 7 -5.07 -1.57 4.59
N PRO A 8 -5.27 -0.52 5.41
CA PRO A 8 -4.38 0.64 5.44
C PRO A 8 -2.94 0.24 5.82
N ALA A 9 -1.93 0.79 5.13
CA ALA A 9 -0.52 0.51 5.40
C ALA A 9 -0.08 0.90 6.82
N PHE A 10 -0.66 1.99 7.32
CA PHE A 10 -0.40 2.53 8.65
C PHE A 10 -1.74 2.67 9.39
N PRO A 11 -2.28 1.57 9.94
CA PRO A 11 -3.57 1.61 10.61
C PRO A 11 -3.49 2.41 11.91
N VAL A 12 -4.48 3.27 12.14
CA VAL A 12 -4.67 3.99 13.40
C VAL A 12 -5.74 3.25 14.20
N ALA A 13 -5.38 2.72 15.37
CA ALA A 13 -6.27 1.90 16.18
C ALA A 13 -7.37 2.72 16.88
N ASP A 14 -7.03 3.97 17.27
CA ASP A 14 -7.90 4.84 18.04
C ASP A 14 -8.27 6.11 17.27
N TYR A 15 -9.57 6.36 17.13
CA TYR A 15 -10.10 7.63 16.59
C TYR A 15 -9.84 8.83 17.52
N ASP A 16 -9.21 8.61 18.67
CA ASP A 16 -8.91 9.64 19.68
C ASP A 16 -7.69 10.50 19.32
N HIS A 17 -6.98 10.16 18.24
CA HIS A 17 -5.84 10.93 17.72
C HIS A 17 -6.21 11.84 16.54
N MET A 18 -7.49 12.06 16.28
CA MET A 18 -7.93 12.79 15.10
C MET A 18 -7.74 14.30 15.25
N VAL A 19 -6.56 14.77 14.86
CA VAL A 19 -6.25 16.19 14.58
C VAL A 19 -7.31 16.83 13.67
N PHE A 20 -8.00 16.02 12.85
CA PHE A 20 -8.97 16.45 11.86
C PHE A 20 -10.42 16.57 12.35
N GLU A 21 -10.74 16.09 13.57
CA GLU A 21 -12.11 16.15 14.15
C GLU A 21 -13.24 15.82 13.16
N PRO A 22 -13.20 14.66 12.46
CA PRO A 22 -14.20 14.36 11.44
C PRO A 22 -15.59 14.24 12.06
N LYS A 23 -16.59 14.79 11.38
CA LYS A 23 -17.98 14.80 11.87
C LYS A 23 -18.76 13.59 11.39
N THR A 24 -18.19 12.83 10.44
CA THR A 24 -18.85 11.71 9.80
C THR A 24 -17.91 10.51 9.64
N VAL A 25 -18.52 9.32 9.59
CA VAL A 25 -17.82 8.07 9.25
C VAL A 25 -17.18 8.14 7.86
N ALA A 26 -17.79 8.88 6.93
CA ALA A 26 -17.26 9.06 5.57
C ALA A 26 -15.97 9.89 5.54
N GLU A 27 -15.92 11.00 6.27
CA GLU A 27 -14.70 11.80 6.46
C GLU A 27 -13.61 10.99 7.16
N THR A 28 -13.99 10.24 8.21
CA THR A 28 -13.06 9.36 8.92
C THR A 28 -12.43 8.33 7.99
N LYS A 29 -13.23 7.67 7.14
CA LYS A 29 -12.72 6.74 6.12
C LYS A 29 -11.80 7.44 5.13
N ARG A 30 -12.12 8.68 4.72
CA ARG A 30 -11.30 9.46 3.80
C ARG A 30 -9.94 9.80 4.42
N ASP A 31 -9.93 10.27 5.65
CA ASP A 31 -8.71 10.68 6.35
C ASP A 31 -7.78 9.49 6.62
N LEU A 32 -8.36 8.30 6.84
CA LEU A 32 -7.63 7.06 7.05
C LEU A 32 -7.36 6.27 5.75
N SER A 33 -7.94 6.67 4.61
CA SER A 33 -7.78 6.01 3.30
C SER A 33 -6.47 6.36 2.60
N GLY A 34 -5.37 6.41 3.35
CA GLY A 34 -4.02 6.51 2.78
C GLY A 34 -3.65 5.31 1.90
N MET A 35 -2.35 5.05 1.73
CA MET A 35 -1.90 3.88 0.96
C MET A 35 -2.40 2.57 1.58
N SER A 36 -2.75 1.60 0.74
CA SER A 36 -2.97 0.23 1.22
C SER A 36 -1.65 -0.43 1.62
N LEU A 37 -1.70 -1.46 2.45
CA LEU A 37 -0.51 -2.23 2.84
C LEU A 37 0.17 -2.86 1.63
N ARG A 38 -0.62 -3.28 0.63
CA ARG A 38 -0.14 -3.72 -0.68
C ARG A 38 0.70 -2.65 -1.38
N ASP A 39 0.20 -1.42 -1.44
CA ASP A 39 0.92 -0.30 -2.07
C ASP A 39 2.22 0.02 -1.35
N TYR A 40 2.22 -0.08 -0.02
CA TYR A 40 3.44 0.11 0.78
C TYR A 40 4.50 -0.95 0.50
N PHE A 41 4.12 -2.23 0.42
CA PHE A 41 5.04 -3.30 0.06
C PHE A 41 5.57 -3.14 -1.36
N ALA A 42 4.72 -2.78 -2.32
CA ALA A 42 5.13 -2.52 -3.70
C ALA A 42 6.11 -1.33 -3.79
N ALA A 43 5.84 -0.23 -3.08
CA ALA A 43 6.74 0.92 -3.04
C ALA A 43 8.13 0.56 -2.47
N ARG A 44 8.17 -0.30 -1.44
CA ARG A 44 9.43 -0.76 -0.86
C ARG A 44 10.19 -1.72 -1.78
N ALA A 45 9.47 -2.50 -2.58
CA ALA A 45 10.06 -3.37 -3.60
C ALA A 45 10.67 -2.60 -4.77
N LEU A 46 10.14 -1.41 -5.08
CA LEU A 46 10.63 -0.53 -6.16
C LEU A 46 11.92 0.26 -5.82
N ALA A 47 12.31 0.31 -4.54
CA ALA A 47 13.42 1.13 -4.06
C ALA A 47 14.81 0.91 -4.72
N PRO A 48 15.19 -0.28 -5.21
CA PRO A 48 16.48 -0.49 -5.88
C PRO A 48 16.48 -0.19 -7.39
N ALA A 49 15.36 0.26 -7.97
CA ALA A 49 15.32 0.64 -9.36
C ALA A 49 16.02 2.00 -9.57
N PHE A 50 16.80 2.14 -10.65
CA PHE A 50 17.30 3.40 -11.25
C PHE A 50 18.71 3.84 -10.81
N PRO A 51 19.72 3.40 -11.60
CA PRO A 51 20.01 4.05 -12.90
C PRO A 51 20.13 3.08 -14.09
N GLY A 52 19.68 3.50 -15.28
CA GLY A 52 19.93 2.81 -16.57
C GLY A 52 18.78 1.97 -17.15
N MET A 53 17.58 2.00 -16.55
CA MET A 53 16.42 1.26 -17.07
C MET A 53 15.80 1.91 -18.31
N SER A 54 15.41 1.06 -19.28
CA SER A 54 14.52 1.40 -20.38
C SER A 54 13.05 1.42 -19.92
N THR A 55 12.14 1.92 -20.75
CA THR A 55 10.70 1.93 -20.42
C THR A 55 10.17 0.55 -20.07
N ARG A 56 10.55 -0.48 -20.84
CA ARG A 56 10.15 -1.88 -20.63
C ARG A 56 10.56 -2.41 -19.24
N ASP A 57 11.72 -1.97 -18.75
CA ASP A 57 12.22 -2.37 -17.43
C ASP A 57 11.38 -1.75 -16.31
N VAL A 58 10.82 -0.56 -16.54
CA VAL A 58 9.91 0.10 -15.60
C VAL A 58 8.58 -0.63 -15.49
N GLN A 59 7.99 -1.09 -16.61
CA GLN A 59 6.76 -1.88 -16.57
C GLN A 59 6.98 -3.20 -15.83
N TYR A 60 8.05 -3.92 -16.14
CA TYR A 60 8.37 -5.17 -15.47
C TYR A 60 8.63 -4.97 -13.97
N ALA A 61 9.36 -3.92 -13.59
CA ALA A 61 9.61 -3.60 -12.18
C ALA A 61 8.32 -3.30 -11.42
N ALA A 62 7.37 -2.59 -12.05
CA ALA A 62 6.07 -2.32 -11.45
C ALA A 62 5.25 -3.60 -11.23
N GLU A 63 5.20 -4.49 -12.23
CA GLU A 63 4.52 -5.79 -12.12
C GLU A 63 5.13 -6.65 -11.01
N ALA A 64 6.45 -6.84 -11.04
CA ALA A 64 7.18 -7.63 -10.05
C ALA A 64 7.03 -7.08 -8.63
N ALA A 65 6.95 -5.75 -8.45
CA ALA A 65 6.72 -5.14 -7.15
C ALA A 65 5.36 -5.51 -6.54
N TYR A 66 4.30 -5.54 -7.35
CA TYR A 66 2.97 -5.96 -6.90
C TYR A 66 2.87 -7.47 -6.67
N GLU A 67 3.55 -8.28 -7.47
CA GLU A 67 3.63 -9.73 -7.23
C GLU A 67 4.31 -10.03 -5.90
N LEU A 68 5.41 -9.33 -5.60
CA LEU A 68 6.09 -9.46 -4.31
C LEU A 68 5.20 -9.00 -3.15
N ALA A 69 4.48 -7.89 -3.32
CA ALA A 69 3.52 -7.42 -2.32
C ALA A 69 2.40 -8.43 -2.05
N ASP A 70 1.84 -9.04 -3.10
CA ASP A 70 0.79 -10.06 -2.99
C ASP A 70 1.33 -11.32 -2.28
N ALA A 71 2.58 -11.73 -2.55
CA ALA A 71 3.23 -12.84 -1.86
C ALA A 71 3.46 -12.55 -0.36
N MET A 72 3.84 -11.32 0.00
CA MET A 72 3.98 -10.90 1.40
C MET A 72 2.65 -10.93 2.15
N LEU A 73 1.56 -10.50 1.51
CA LEU A 73 0.22 -10.57 2.08
C LEU A 73 -0.22 -12.02 2.29
N ALA A 74 0.00 -12.90 1.30
CA ALA A 74 -0.30 -14.32 1.43
C ALA A 74 0.48 -14.98 2.58
N ALA A 75 1.77 -14.68 2.72
CA ALA A 75 2.61 -15.21 3.80
C ALA A 75 2.16 -14.74 5.19
N ARG A 76 1.59 -13.54 5.29
CA ARG A 76 1.03 -13.01 6.55
C ARG A 76 -0.29 -13.67 6.94
N SER A 77 -1.07 -14.14 5.97
CA SER A 77 -2.38 -14.79 6.18
C SER A 77 -2.29 -16.29 6.46
N ALA A 78 -1.10 -16.89 6.36
CA ALA A 78 -0.80 -18.27 6.73
C ALA A 78 -0.45 -18.41 8.22
#